data_AF-A0A355QL84-F1
#
_entry.id   AF-A0A355QL84-F1
#
_cell.length_a   1.000
_cell.length_b   1.000
_cell.length_c   1.000
_cell.angle_alpha   90.00
_cell.angle_beta   90.00
_cell.angle_gamma   90.00
#
_symmetry.space_group_name_H-M   'P 1'
#
loop_
_entity.id
_entity.type
_entity.pdbx_description
1 polymer ?
#
loop_
_entity_poly.entity_id
_entity_poly.type
_entity_poly.pdbx_seq_one_letter_code
_entity_poly.pdbx_strand_id
1 'polypeptide(L)'
;MTSDDLSKQVGRQIGDTILAGFVDYIASFRKISRRAQRHFTQREWTEHDADSRQRLALHRSCVVQAVDRVRPLLDGVADRRGTWRTARNHYKRRIADRSDLTLAETFFNSVTRRTFTTIGVDNDVELRWFGATTVPRGEGRAELFATASRVRDTSAMVRQILESYEFEAPWADLEGDARRVAARMDTFLIEEWDSLEADGVDMLRPIFYRNKAA
;
A
#
# COMPACT_ATOMS: atom_id res chain seq x y z
N MET A 1 -6.09 -38.61 -17.86
CA MET A 1 -5.96 -37.61 -16.79
C MET A 1 -7.04 -37.91 -15.76
N THR A 2 -6.70 -38.05 -14.47
CA THR A 2 -7.69 -38.47 -13.46
C THR A 2 -8.60 -37.29 -13.06
N SER A 3 -9.78 -37.57 -12.51
CA SER A 3 -10.69 -36.54 -11.97
C SER A 3 -9.99 -35.65 -10.92
N ASP A 4 -9.09 -36.23 -10.15
CA ASP A 4 -8.27 -35.53 -9.14
C ASP A 4 -7.23 -34.57 -9.77
N ASP A 5 -6.61 -34.95 -10.89
CA ASP A 5 -5.68 -34.06 -11.62
C ASP A 5 -6.38 -32.83 -12.19
N LEU A 6 -7.59 -33.00 -12.71
CA LEU A 6 -8.40 -31.90 -13.24
C LEU A 6 -8.79 -30.93 -12.13
N SER A 7 -9.25 -31.44 -10.98
CA SER A 7 -9.55 -30.65 -9.78
C SER A 7 -8.33 -29.83 -9.32
N LYS A 8 -7.15 -30.46 -9.30
CA LYS A 8 -5.90 -29.76 -8.95
C LYS A 8 -5.52 -28.66 -9.95
N GLN A 9 -5.74 -28.89 -11.24
CA GLN A 9 -5.49 -27.89 -12.28
C GLN A 9 -6.42 -26.69 -12.14
N VAL A 10 -7.73 -26.93 -11.95
CA VAL A 10 -8.72 -25.87 -11.71
C VAL A 10 -8.37 -25.09 -10.43
N GLY A 11 -7.96 -25.77 -9.37
CA GLY A 11 -7.51 -25.11 -8.13
C GLY A 11 -6.34 -24.15 -8.38
N ARG A 12 -5.31 -24.57 -9.13
CA ARG A 12 -4.20 -23.66 -9.50
C ARG A 12 -4.68 -22.46 -10.31
N GLN A 13 -5.56 -22.68 -11.29
CA GLN A 13 -6.14 -21.63 -12.11
C GLN A 13 -6.94 -20.61 -11.28
N ILE A 14 -7.72 -21.07 -10.30
CA ILE A 14 -8.42 -20.18 -9.36
C ILE A 14 -7.41 -19.33 -8.57
N GLY A 15 -6.36 -19.97 -8.02
CA GLY A 15 -5.30 -19.25 -7.30
C GLY A 15 -4.64 -18.16 -8.16
N ASP A 16 -4.28 -18.49 -9.41
CA ASP A 16 -3.67 -17.52 -10.33
C ASP A 16 -4.65 -16.40 -10.73
N THR A 17 -5.94 -16.71 -10.87
CA THR A 17 -6.98 -15.72 -11.17
C THR A 17 -7.14 -14.71 -10.03
N ILE A 18 -7.14 -15.16 -8.78
CA ILE A 18 -7.20 -14.28 -7.61
C ILE A 18 -5.93 -13.43 -7.51
N LEU A 19 -4.77 -14.01 -7.82
CA LEU A 19 -3.50 -13.29 -7.79
C LEU A 19 -3.45 -12.18 -8.85
N ALA A 20 -3.92 -12.47 -10.07
CA ALA A 20 -4.06 -11.45 -11.11
C ALA A 20 -4.97 -10.31 -10.64
N GLY A 21 -6.12 -10.61 -10.04
CA GLY A 21 -7.01 -9.58 -9.46
C GLY A 21 -6.35 -8.73 -8.37
N PHE A 22 -5.52 -9.32 -7.52
CA PHE A 22 -4.74 -8.58 -6.52
C PHE A 22 -3.68 -7.67 -7.16
N VAL A 23 -2.95 -8.17 -8.16
CA VAL A 23 -1.95 -7.38 -8.89
C VAL A 23 -2.61 -6.20 -9.61
N ASP A 24 -3.74 -6.42 -10.26
CA ASP A 24 -4.55 -5.37 -10.90
C ASP A 24 -5.03 -4.32 -9.90
N TYR A 25 -5.47 -4.75 -8.71
CA TYR A 25 -5.86 -3.86 -7.61
C TYR A 25 -4.70 -2.97 -7.17
N ILE A 26 -3.52 -3.53 -6.87
CA ILE A 26 -2.35 -2.77 -6.42
C ILE A 26 -1.86 -1.82 -7.51
N ALA A 27 -1.83 -2.26 -8.77
CA ALA A 27 -1.44 -1.43 -9.89
C ALA A 27 -2.39 -0.22 -10.06
N SER A 28 -3.70 -0.47 -9.97
CA SER A 28 -4.74 0.58 -10.06
C SER A 28 -4.66 1.55 -8.88
N PHE A 29 -4.51 1.05 -7.66
CA PHE A 29 -4.35 1.87 -6.45
C PHE A 29 -3.13 2.80 -6.56
N ARG A 30 -1.98 2.28 -7.00
CA ARG A 30 -0.77 3.07 -7.21
C ARG A 30 -0.94 4.08 -8.34
N LYS A 31 -1.61 3.72 -9.43
CA LYS A 31 -1.87 4.61 -10.56
C LYS A 31 -2.70 5.84 -10.15
N ILE A 32 -3.73 5.64 -9.34
CA ILE A 32 -4.55 6.74 -8.81
C ILE A 32 -3.70 7.59 -7.85
N SER A 33 -3.03 6.96 -6.87
CA SER A 33 -2.25 7.69 -5.86
C SER A 33 -1.14 8.57 -6.45
N ARG A 34 -0.52 8.19 -7.58
CA ARG A 34 0.49 9.01 -8.26
C ARG A 34 -0.04 10.32 -8.84
N ARG A 35 -1.34 10.46 -9.06
CA ARG A 35 -1.94 11.70 -9.58
C ARG A 35 -1.98 12.81 -8.53
N ALA A 36 -1.82 12.47 -7.26
CA ALA A 36 -1.99 13.41 -6.15
C ALA A 36 -1.07 14.63 -6.24
N GLN A 37 0.20 14.45 -6.64
CA GLN A 37 1.14 15.55 -6.87
C GLN A 37 0.62 16.54 -7.91
N ARG A 38 0.19 16.03 -9.08
CA ARG A 38 -0.37 16.87 -10.14
C ARG A 38 -1.60 17.63 -9.67
N HIS A 39 -2.55 16.94 -9.02
CA HIS A 39 -3.77 17.57 -8.51
C HIS A 39 -3.45 18.67 -7.49
N PHE A 40 -2.47 18.43 -6.60
CA PHE A 40 -2.03 19.41 -5.62
C PHE A 40 -1.41 20.64 -6.29
N THR A 41 -0.44 20.45 -7.18
CA THR A 41 0.23 21.52 -7.91
C THR A 41 -0.75 22.38 -8.71
N GLN A 42 -1.69 21.73 -9.41
CA GLN A 42 -2.66 22.38 -10.30
C GLN A 42 -3.91 22.88 -9.56
N ARG A 43 -3.99 22.67 -8.24
CA ARG A 43 -5.13 23.06 -7.39
C ARG A 43 -6.47 22.42 -7.81
N GLU A 44 -6.39 21.21 -8.37
CA GLU A 44 -7.52 20.38 -8.83
C GLU A 44 -8.17 19.63 -7.65
N TRP A 45 -8.80 20.38 -6.74
CA TRP A 45 -9.32 19.82 -5.48
C TRP A 45 -10.48 18.85 -5.67
N THR A 46 -11.34 19.11 -6.66
CA THR A 46 -12.50 18.26 -6.97
C THR A 46 -12.04 16.90 -7.48
N GLU A 47 -11.00 16.89 -8.31
CA GLU A 47 -10.40 15.72 -8.89
C GLU A 47 -9.64 14.91 -7.84
N HIS A 48 -8.93 15.58 -6.91
CA HIS A 48 -8.30 14.92 -5.77
C HIS A 48 -9.32 14.18 -4.87
N ASP A 49 -10.47 14.80 -4.62
CA ASP A 49 -11.58 14.20 -3.87
C ASP A 49 -12.22 13.02 -4.65
N ALA A 50 -12.40 13.16 -5.96
CA ALA A 50 -12.87 12.08 -6.82
C ALA A 50 -11.93 10.87 -6.82
N ASP A 51 -10.62 11.09 -6.97
CA ASP A 51 -9.60 10.04 -6.90
C ASP A 51 -9.58 9.36 -5.52
N SER A 52 -9.78 10.11 -4.44
CA SER A 52 -9.88 9.57 -3.08
C SER A 52 -11.07 8.61 -2.93
N ARG A 53 -12.26 8.99 -3.44
CA ARG A 53 -13.44 8.11 -3.46
C ARG A 53 -13.22 6.89 -4.35
N GLN A 54 -12.63 7.08 -5.53
CA GLN A 54 -12.33 5.98 -6.43
C GLN A 54 -11.39 4.97 -5.76
N ARG A 55 -10.33 5.45 -5.09
CA ARG A 55 -9.36 4.61 -4.38
C ARG A 55 -9.99 3.82 -3.23
N LEU A 56 -10.94 4.42 -2.51
CA LEU A 56 -11.70 3.73 -1.46
C LEU A 56 -12.58 2.59 -2.03
N ALA A 57 -13.17 2.80 -3.20
CA ALA A 57 -14.03 1.81 -3.86
C ALA A 57 -13.25 0.69 -4.56
N LEU A 58 -11.97 0.91 -4.93
CA LEU A 58 -11.18 -0.01 -5.75
C LEU A 58 -11.13 -1.43 -5.17
N HIS A 59 -10.80 -1.58 -3.88
CA HIS A 59 -10.67 -2.91 -3.27
C HIS A 59 -11.95 -3.74 -3.44
N ARG A 60 -13.11 -3.14 -3.12
CA ARG A 60 -14.41 -3.80 -3.28
C ARG A 60 -14.65 -4.19 -4.74
N SER A 61 -14.39 -3.29 -5.68
CA SER A 61 -14.62 -3.54 -7.11
C SER A 61 -13.76 -4.68 -7.66
N CYS A 62 -12.46 -4.70 -7.35
CA CYS A 62 -11.54 -5.74 -7.79
C CYS A 62 -11.85 -7.10 -7.16
N VAL A 63 -12.27 -7.12 -5.89
CA VAL A 63 -12.71 -8.35 -5.22
C VAL A 63 -13.95 -8.92 -5.91
N VAL A 64 -14.96 -8.09 -6.23
CA VAL A 64 -16.17 -8.55 -6.95
C VAL A 64 -15.80 -9.12 -8.32
N GLN A 65 -14.96 -8.42 -9.08
CA GLN A 65 -14.48 -8.92 -10.38
C GLN A 65 -13.72 -10.25 -10.26
N ALA A 66 -12.91 -10.41 -9.21
CA ALA A 66 -12.22 -11.68 -8.96
C ALA A 66 -13.23 -12.80 -8.62
N VAL A 67 -14.25 -12.53 -7.80
CA VAL A 67 -15.34 -13.48 -7.50
C VAL A 67 -16.06 -13.91 -8.78
N ASP A 68 -16.42 -12.97 -9.63
CA ASP A 68 -17.14 -13.25 -10.89
C ASP A 68 -16.31 -14.11 -11.85
N ARG A 69 -14.97 -13.93 -11.87
CA ARG A 69 -14.06 -14.73 -12.68
C ARG A 69 -13.84 -16.14 -12.12
N VAL A 70 -13.80 -16.32 -10.79
CA VAL A 70 -13.55 -17.64 -10.18
C VAL A 70 -14.80 -18.50 -10.07
N ARG A 71 -16.00 -17.89 -9.99
CA ARG A 71 -17.25 -18.62 -9.76
C ARG A 71 -17.54 -19.67 -10.84
N PRO A 72 -17.43 -19.39 -12.15
CA PRO A 72 -17.62 -20.41 -13.19
C PRO A 72 -16.62 -21.57 -13.11
N LEU A 73 -15.36 -21.30 -12.72
CA LEU A 73 -14.34 -22.33 -12.54
C LEU A 73 -14.69 -23.26 -11.37
N LEU A 74 -15.19 -22.68 -10.29
CA LEU A 74 -15.57 -23.42 -9.08
C LEU A 74 -16.88 -24.19 -9.26
N ASP A 75 -17.83 -23.66 -10.02
CA ASP A 75 -19.10 -24.35 -10.31
C ASP A 75 -18.90 -25.54 -11.29
N GLY A 76 -17.79 -25.55 -12.04
CA GLY A 76 -17.42 -26.65 -12.95
C GLY A 76 -16.77 -27.87 -12.29
N VAL A 77 -16.59 -27.87 -10.96
CA VAL A 77 -15.97 -28.99 -10.22
C VAL A 77 -16.92 -29.57 -9.17
N ALA A 78 -16.84 -30.89 -8.95
CA ALA A 78 -17.67 -31.58 -7.97
C ALA A 78 -17.24 -31.25 -6.51
N ASP A 79 -15.94 -31.36 -6.21
CA ASP A 79 -15.40 -31.02 -4.89
C ASP A 79 -14.91 -29.56 -4.85
N ARG A 80 -15.85 -28.63 -4.61
CA ARG A 80 -15.57 -27.20 -4.52
C ARG A 80 -14.58 -26.87 -3.41
N ARG A 81 -14.73 -27.47 -2.23
CA ARG A 81 -13.86 -27.18 -1.06
C ARG A 81 -12.45 -27.73 -1.26
N GLY A 82 -12.30 -28.95 -1.76
CA GLY A 82 -10.98 -29.51 -2.08
C GLY A 82 -10.26 -28.77 -3.20
N THR A 83 -11.01 -28.33 -4.22
CA THR A 83 -10.46 -27.46 -5.27
C THR A 83 -9.98 -26.13 -4.68
N TRP A 84 -10.76 -25.53 -3.77
CA TRP A 84 -10.40 -24.28 -3.12
C TRP A 84 -9.20 -24.42 -2.17
N ARG A 85 -9.08 -25.53 -1.43
CA ARG A 85 -7.88 -25.86 -0.65
C ARG A 85 -6.63 -25.89 -1.54
N THR A 86 -6.74 -26.47 -2.73
CA THR A 86 -5.65 -26.46 -3.72
C THR A 86 -5.32 -25.04 -4.18
N ALA A 87 -6.34 -24.23 -4.47
CA ALA A 87 -6.17 -22.83 -4.84
C ALA A 87 -5.47 -22.02 -3.74
N ARG A 88 -5.90 -22.16 -2.49
CA ARG A 88 -5.29 -21.52 -1.32
C ARG A 88 -3.81 -21.87 -1.19
N ASN A 89 -3.48 -23.16 -1.25
CA ASN A 89 -2.10 -23.64 -1.10
C ASN A 89 -1.20 -23.20 -2.27
N HIS A 90 -1.76 -23.13 -3.49
CA HIS A 90 -1.08 -22.56 -4.65
C HIS A 90 -0.85 -21.06 -4.48
N TYR A 91 -1.90 -20.29 -4.17
CA TYR A 91 -1.83 -18.85 -3.93
C TYR A 91 -0.79 -18.50 -2.86
N LYS A 92 -0.83 -19.19 -1.71
CA LYS A 92 0.13 -18.98 -0.61
C LYS A 92 1.59 -19.11 -1.06
N ARG A 93 1.89 -20.09 -1.91
CA ARG A 93 3.24 -20.26 -2.48
C ARG A 93 3.61 -19.13 -3.43
N ARG A 94 2.66 -18.68 -4.27
CA ARG A 94 2.88 -17.60 -5.26
C ARG A 94 3.16 -16.23 -4.64
N ILE A 95 2.70 -15.99 -3.40
CA ILE A 95 2.84 -14.70 -2.72
C ILE A 95 3.98 -14.68 -1.68
N ALA A 96 4.66 -15.81 -1.45
CA ALA A 96 5.55 -16.00 -0.30
C ALA A 96 6.64 -14.92 -0.18
N ASP A 97 7.20 -14.47 -1.32
CA ASP A 97 8.30 -13.51 -1.36
C ASP A 97 7.85 -12.06 -1.62
N ARG A 98 6.54 -11.79 -1.55
CA ARG A 98 6.00 -10.45 -1.81
C ARG A 98 6.18 -9.53 -0.61
N SER A 99 6.62 -8.30 -0.84
CA SER A 99 6.66 -7.25 0.18
C SER A 99 5.28 -6.78 0.65
N ASP A 100 4.24 -7.00 -0.18
CA ASP A 100 2.83 -6.71 0.12
C ASP A 100 2.03 -7.99 0.48
N LEU A 101 2.71 -9.01 1.02
CA LEU A 101 2.13 -10.31 1.41
C LEU A 101 0.82 -10.19 2.20
N THR A 102 0.81 -9.39 3.26
CA THR A 102 -0.38 -9.25 4.12
C THR A 102 -1.59 -8.66 3.38
N LEU A 103 -1.35 -7.79 2.39
CA LEU A 103 -2.42 -7.26 1.54
C LEU A 103 -2.94 -8.32 0.57
N ALA A 104 -2.06 -9.16 0.03
CA ALA A 104 -2.44 -10.29 -0.81
C ALA A 104 -3.31 -11.30 -0.05
N GLU A 105 -2.94 -11.65 1.18
CA GLU A 105 -3.72 -12.54 2.05
C GLU A 105 -5.11 -11.95 2.35
N THR A 106 -5.19 -10.66 2.65
CA THR A 106 -6.46 -9.95 2.89
C THR A 106 -7.35 -9.96 1.65
N PHE A 107 -6.77 -9.77 0.46
CA PHE A 107 -7.50 -9.83 -0.80
C PHE A 107 -8.05 -11.23 -1.06
N PHE A 108 -7.23 -12.27 -0.88
CA PHE A 108 -7.66 -13.67 -1.02
C PHE A 108 -8.80 -14.03 -0.07
N ASN A 109 -8.70 -13.64 1.21
CA ASN A 109 -9.76 -13.88 2.19
C ASN A 109 -11.04 -13.11 1.85
N SER A 110 -10.92 -11.90 1.31
CA SER A 110 -12.06 -11.09 0.84
C SER A 110 -12.81 -11.72 -0.33
N VAL A 111 -12.09 -12.41 -1.23
CA VAL A 111 -12.69 -13.22 -2.31
C VAL A 111 -13.33 -14.47 -1.73
N THR A 112 -12.60 -15.24 -0.93
CA THR A 112 -13.07 -16.48 -0.27
C THR A 112 -14.41 -16.28 0.44
N ARG A 113 -14.51 -15.26 1.30
CA ARG A 113 -15.73 -14.99 2.08
C ARG A 113 -16.94 -14.66 1.22
N ARG A 114 -16.73 -14.00 0.07
CA ARG A 114 -17.82 -13.71 -0.91
C ARG A 114 -18.18 -14.93 -1.75
N THR A 115 -17.22 -15.81 -2.03
CA THR A 115 -17.45 -17.03 -2.79
C THR A 115 -18.26 -18.06 -2.00
N PHE A 116 -17.98 -18.22 -0.70
CA PHE A 116 -18.64 -19.21 0.17
C PHE A 116 -19.72 -18.65 1.10
N THR A 117 -19.95 -17.33 1.09
CA THR A 117 -20.89 -16.65 2.00
C THR A 117 -20.60 -17.01 3.48
N THR A 118 -19.31 -17.08 3.83
CA THR A 118 -18.85 -17.53 5.14
C THR A 118 -19.32 -16.57 6.25
N ILE A 119 -19.96 -17.12 7.28
CA ILE A 119 -20.20 -16.43 8.56
C ILE A 119 -19.11 -16.86 9.53
N GLY A 120 -18.37 -15.91 10.11
CA GLY A 120 -17.22 -16.20 10.96
C GLY A 120 -15.93 -16.49 10.17
N VAL A 121 -15.06 -17.35 10.70
CA VAL A 121 -13.80 -17.75 10.06
C VAL A 121 -13.88 -19.21 9.64
N ASP A 122 -13.65 -19.49 8.36
CA ASP A 122 -13.55 -20.86 7.84
C ASP A 122 -12.08 -21.24 7.55
N ASN A 123 -11.48 -21.97 8.51
CA ASN A 123 -10.08 -22.38 8.43
C ASN A 123 -9.77 -23.35 7.28
N ASP A 124 -10.78 -23.97 6.68
CA ASP A 124 -10.58 -24.89 5.55
C ASP A 124 -10.24 -24.12 4.26
N VAL A 125 -10.82 -22.94 4.08
CA VAL A 125 -10.77 -22.19 2.82
C VAL A 125 -10.05 -20.85 2.92
N GLU A 126 -9.91 -20.25 4.11
CA GLU A 126 -9.19 -18.99 4.33
C GLU A 126 -7.70 -19.20 4.60
N LEU A 127 -6.91 -18.16 4.33
CA LEU A 127 -5.53 -18.03 4.79
C LEU A 127 -5.54 -17.51 6.23
N ARG A 128 -4.96 -18.29 7.14
CA ARG A 128 -4.91 -17.95 8.56
C ARG A 128 -3.58 -17.28 8.91
N TRP A 129 -3.67 -16.24 9.72
CA TRP A 129 -2.53 -15.66 10.43
C TRP A 129 -2.39 -16.33 11.80
N PHE A 130 -1.27 -17.02 12.04
CA PHE A 130 -1.00 -17.72 13.30
C PHE A 130 -0.08 -16.93 14.26
N GLY A 131 0.24 -15.68 13.95
CA GLY A 131 1.21 -14.88 14.70
C GLY A 131 2.58 -14.90 14.03
N ALA A 132 3.20 -13.72 13.97
CA ALA A 132 4.46 -13.40 13.31
C ALA A 132 4.56 -13.85 11.83
N THR A 133 4.06 -13.04 10.90
CA THR A 133 4.59 -13.09 9.52
C THR A 133 5.84 -12.25 9.48
N THR A 134 6.96 -12.90 9.27
CA THR A 134 8.13 -12.24 8.71
C THR A 134 7.73 -11.79 7.31
N VAL A 135 7.29 -10.54 7.16
CA VAL A 135 7.16 -9.92 5.84
C VAL A 135 8.56 -9.96 5.25
N PRO A 136 8.77 -10.63 4.10
CA PRO A 136 10.06 -10.65 3.46
C PRO A 136 10.54 -9.20 3.33
N ARG A 137 11.72 -8.90 3.87
CA ARG A 137 12.39 -7.65 3.54
C ARG A 137 12.65 -7.74 2.04
N GLY A 138 11.80 -7.12 1.23
CA GLY A 138 12.00 -7.06 -0.20
C GLY A 138 13.44 -6.60 -0.48
N GLU A 139 14.03 -7.10 -1.56
CA GLU A 139 15.47 -6.93 -1.85
C GLU A 139 15.95 -5.47 -1.93
N GLY A 140 15.05 -4.50 -1.99
CA GLY A 140 15.40 -3.08 -1.93
C GLY A 140 15.33 -2.53 -0.51
N ARG A 141 16.48 -2.15 0.06
CA ARG A 141 16.54 -0.92 0.88
C ARG A 141 16.18 0.24 -0.06
N ALA A 142 14.90 0.41 -0.37
CA ALA A 142 14.46 1.73 -0.77
C ALA A 142 14.71 2.58 0.46
N GLU A 143 15.70 3.46 0.40
CA GLU A 143 15.91 4.50 1.42
C GLU A 143 14.64 5.34 1.42
N LEU A 144 13.66 4.92 2.21
CA LEU A 144 12.35 5.56 2.31
C LEU A 144 12.47 6.96 2.90
N PHE A 145 13.62 7.27 3.49
CA PHE A 145 13.96 8.56 4.06
C PHE A 145 15.33 9.04 3.54
N ALA A 146 15.54 10.35 3.67
CA ALA A 146 16.84 11.00 3.56
C ALA A 146 17.08 11.82 4.83
N THR A 147 18.30 11.81 5.34
CA THR A 147 18.67 12.58 6.53
C THR A 147 19.15 13.96 6.12
N ALA A 148 18.49 15.01 6.61
CA ALA A 148 18.99 16.38 6.53
C ALA A 148 19.77 16.70 7.81
N SER A 149 21.08 16.88 7.69
CA SER A 149 21.94 17.22 8.83
C SER A 149 21.95 18.71 9.10
N ARG A 150 22.13 19.10 10.37
CA ARG A 150 22.24 20.49 10.78
C ARG A 150 23.60 21.06 10.37
N VAL A 151 23.68 21.62 9.17
CA VAL A 151 24.88 22.31 8.67
C VAL A 151 24.66 23.82 8.76
N ARG A 152 25.47 24.50 9.60
CA ARG A 152 25.38 25.93 9.99
C ARG A 152 24.33 26.22 11.05
N ASP A 153 23.05 26.15 10.71
CA ASP A 153 21.96 26.45 11.61
C ASP A 153 20.70 25.65 11.24
N THR A 154 19.69 25.70 12.11
CA THR A 154 18.44 24.97 11.94
C THR A 154 17.64 25.47 10.73
N SER A 155 17.75 26.76 10.36
CA SER A 155 17.06 27.32 9.20
C SER A 155 17.64 26.79 7.89
N ALA A 156 18.97 26.67 7.79
CA ALA A 156 19.64 26.08 6.63
C ALA A 156 19.26 24.60 6.45
N MET A 157 19.15 23.85 7.55
CA MET A 157 18.70 22.45 7.51
C MET A 157 17.25 22.34 7.03
N VAL A 158 16.33 23.17 7.56
CA VAL A 158 14.93 23.17 7.11
C VAL A 158 14.83 23.58 5.63
N ARG A 159 15.58 24.59 5.20
CA ARG A 159 15.62 24.98 3.79
C ARG A 159 16.02 23.80 2.90
N GLN A 160 17.07 23.07 3.27
CA GLN A 160 17.51 21.86 2.54
C GLN A 160 16.39 20.82 2.46
N ILE A 161 15.63 20.61 3.54
CA ILE A 161 14.47 19.71 3.54
C ILE A 161 13.43 20.20 2.53
N LEU A 162 13.03 21.46 2.59
CA LEU A 162 12.01 22.04 1.70
C LEU A 162 12.42 22.00 0.22
N GLU A 163 13.70 22.25 -0.08
CA GLU A 163 14.26 22.17 -1.44
C GLU A 163 14.36 20.73 -1.96
N SER A 164 14.45 19.73 -1.07
CA SER A 164 14.51 18.32 -1.47
C SER A 164 13.20 17.78 -2.05
N TYR A 165 12.09 18.50 -1.85
CA TYR A 165 10.79 18.15 -2.39
C TYR A 165 10.45 18.99 -3.62
N GLU A 166 10.55 18.37 -4.79
CA GLU A 166 10.22 18.98 -6.07
C GLU A 166 8.70 19.08 -6.27
N PHE A 167 8.10 20.11 -5.69
CA PHE A 167 6.79 20.55 -6.13
C PHE A 167 6.94 21.22 -7.50
N GLU A 168 6.11 20.86 -8.48
CA GLU A 168 5.98 21.57 -9.76
C GLU A 168 5.32 22.97 -9.58
N ALA A 169 5.50 23.59 -8.41
CA ALA A 169 5.01 24.91 -8.03
C ALA A 169 6.09 25.65 -7.22
N PRO A 170 6.25 26.96 -7.41
CA PRO A 170 7.22 27.75 -6.65
C PRO A 170 6.78 27.95 -5.20
N TRP A 171 7.75 28.03 -4.30
CA TRP A 171 7.55 28.51 -2.94
C TRP A 171 7.17 30.00 -2.94
N ALA A 172 6.23 30.40 -2.07
CA ALA A 172 5.88 31.80 -1.91
C ALA A 172 6.97 32.58 -1.13
N ASP A 173 7.53 31.99 -0.08
CA ASP A 173 8.57 32.56 0.78
C ASP A 173 9.40 31.45 1.44
N LEU A 174 10.23 30.77 0.64
CA LEU A 174 11.05 29.63 1.10
C LEU A 174 11.92 29.98 2.33
N GLU A 175 12.61 31.12 2.27
CA GLU A 175 13.49 31.57 3.36
C GLU A 175 12.74 31.93 4.63
N GLY A 176 11.58 32.59 4.50
CA GLY A 176 10.77 32.91 5.67
C GLY A 176 10.10 31.68 6.27
N ASP A 177 9.63 30.74 5.45
CA ASP A 177 9.08 29.46 5.94
C ASP A 177 10.14 28.65 6.69
N ALA A 178 11.35 28.55 6.13
CA ALA A 178 12.46 27.87 6.79
C ALA A 178 12.80 28.49 8.16
N ARG A 179 12.87 29.83 8.24
CA ARG A 179 13.11 30.54 9.51
C ARG A 179 12.00 30.34 10.52
N ARG A 180 10.72 30.34 10.10
CA ARG A 180 9.57 30.12 10.99
C ARG A 180 9.61 28.73 11.63
N VAL A 181 9.88 27.71 10.83
CA VAL A 181 10.01 26.32 11.32
C VAL A 181 11.23 26.19 12.22
N ALA A 182 12.38 26.72 11.81
CA ALA A 182 13.61 26.66 12.61
C ALA A 182 13.45 27.33 13.98
N ALA A 183 12.83 28.51 14.04
CA ALA A 183 12.56 29.18 15.31
C ALA A 183 11.70 28.29 16.24
N ARG A 184 10.68 27.62 15.70
CA ARG A 184 9.83 26.71 16.49
C ARG A 184 10.59 25.49 17.00
N MET A 185 11.46 24.92 16.16
CA MET A 185 12.34 23.81 16.53
C MET A 185 13.33 24.25 17.62
N ASP A 186 14.06 25.34 17.40
CA ASP A 186 15.06 25.86 18.33
C ASP A 186 14.45 26.18 19.70
N THR A 187 13.26 26.81 19.74
CA THR A 187 12.52 27.02 21.00
C THR A 187 12.25 25.71 21.71
N PHE A 188 11.76 24.68 21.00
CA PHE A 188 11.47 23.38 21.62
C PHE A 188 12.74 22.68 22.13
N LEU A 189 13.83 22.72 21.35
CA LEU A 189 15.10 22.10 21.73
C LEU A 189 15.69 22.76 22.98
N ILE A 190 15.63 24.10 23.08
CA ILE A 190 16.07 24.82 24.27
C ILE A 190 15.18 24.48 25.48
N GLU A 191 13.86 24.48 25.31
CA GLU A 191 12.92 24.21 26.40
C GLU A 191 13.05 22.78 26.95
N GLU A 192 13.26 21.79 26.09
CA GLU A 192 13.26 20.37 26.49
C GLU A 192 14.66 19.83 26.78
N TRP A 193 15.69 20.30 26.08
CA TRP A 193 17.04 19.72 26.11
C TRP A 193 18.15 20.69 26.54
N ASP A 194 17.82 21.96 26.84
CA ASP A 194 18.79 23.02 27.20
C ASP A 194 19.95 23.14 26.20
N SER A 195 19.66 22.83 24.94
CA SER A 195 20.65 22.72 23.86
C SER A 195 19.99 22.90 22.51
N LEU A 196 20.79 23.33 21.52
CA LEU A 196 20.39 23.35 20.11
C LEU A 196 20.98 22.17 19.33
N GLU A 197 21.63 21.23 19.99
CA GLU A 197 22.24 20.08 19.32
C GLU A 197 21.16 19.16 18.72
N ALA A 198 21.28 18.93 17.41
CA ALA A 198 20.46 18.00 16.66
C ALA A 198 21.33 17.41 15.54
N ASP A 199 21.45 16.07 15.52
CA ASP A 199 22.25 15.36 14.52
C ASP A 199 21.67 15.51 13.09
N GLY A 200 20.35 15.57 12.99
CA GLY A 200 19.62 15.77 11.75
C GLY A 200 18.15 15.37 11.87
N VAL A 201 17.45 15.46 10.74
CA VAL A 201 16.05 15.05 10.61
C VAL A 201 15.92 14.02 9.49
N ASP A 202 15.35 12.87 9.81
CA ASP A 202 15.01 11.84 8.82
C ASP A 202 13.67 12.17 8.16
N MET A 203 13.72 12.46 6.86
CA MET A 203 12.59 12.91 6.08
C MET A 203 12.18 11.85 5.07
N LEU A 204 10.91 11.42 5.11
CA LEU A 204 10.39 10.47 4.13
C LEU A 204 10.45 11.05 2.71
N ARG A 205 10.97 10.28 1.75
CA ARG A 205 10.94 10.66 0.32
C ARG A 205 9.52 10.81 -0.24
N PRO A 206 8.55 9.91 0.06
CA PRO A 206 7.18 10.11 -0.42
C PRO A 206 6.45 11.22 0.34
N ILE A 207 5.74 12.08 -0.42
CA ILE A 207 4.89 13.17 0.08
C ILE A 207 3.47 12.65 0.36
N PHE A 208 2.83 13.13 1.43
CA PHE A 208 1.54 12.65 1.91
C PHE A 208 0.41 13.65 1.63
N TYR A 209 -0.17 13.55 0.44
CA TYR A 209 -1.27 14.43 0.03
C TYR A 209 -2.59 14.13 0.75
N ARG A 210 -3.22 15.18 1.27
CA ARG A 210 -4.58 15.12 1.82
C ARG A 210 -5.32 16.45 1.62
N ASN A 211 -6.49 16.39 1.00
CA ASN A 211 -7.33 17.55 0.73
C ASN A 211 -6.56 18.62 -0.08
N LYS A 212 -6.17 19.72 0.59
CA LYS A 212 -5.44 20.85 0.00
C LYS A 212 -4.00 20.94 0.51
N ALA A 213 -3.50 19.89 1.15
CA ALA A 213 -2.17 19.82 1.77
C ALA A 213 -1.35 18.65 1.20
N ALA A 214 -0.04 18.76 1.32
CA ALA A 214 0.97 17.81 0.88
C ALA A 214 1.98 17.55 2.01
#